data_AF-A0A521UJX6-F1
#
_entry.id   AF-A0A521UJX6-F1
#
_cell.length_a   1.000
_cell.length_b   1.000
_cell.length_c   1.000
_cell.angle_alpha   90.00
_cell.angle_beta   90.00
_cell.angle_gamma   90.00
#
_symmetry.space_group_name_H-M   'P 1'
#
loop_
_entity.id
_entity.type
_entity.pdbx_description
1 polymer ?
#
loop_
_entity_poly.entity_id
_entity_poly.type
_entity_poly.pdbx_seq_one_letter_code
_entity_poly.pdbx_strand_id
1 'polypeptide(L)'
;MLDLLRGMWLGYPLHSVMVRFPAALWPLALGLDVMSLFAPDPFWTRAAGICVLVGDVGAGLAILFGLLELIACWHRGEARGRLLFHTIVNTAAAGIFAVALSLRLTPEPPASASAAVVALEVIGVGLMLLGNWLGGLLVYRYGLGSTSDRGLLDRKL
;
A
#
# COMPACT_ATOMS: atom_id res chain seq x y z
N MET A 1 18.88 -16.98 5.53
CA MET A 1 17.85 -16.77 6.58
C MET A 1 16.95 -15.56 6.26
N LEU A 2 17.50 -14.37 6.03
CA LEU A 2 16.71 -13.17 5.69
C LEU A 2 15.90 -13.29 4.39
N ASP A 3 16.40 -14.04 3.41
CA ASP A 3 15.72 -14.23 2.12
C ASP A 3 14.42 -15.04 2.21
N LEU A 4 14.38 -15.98 3.17
CA LEU A 4 13.18 -16.73 3.50
C LEU A 4 12.13 -15.81 4.13
N LEU A 5 12.57 -14.93 5.03
CA LEU A 5 11.69 -13.98 5.73
C LEU A 5 11.12 -12.88 4.82
N ARG A 6 11.83 -12.54 3.73
CA ARG A 6 11.36 -11.62 2.68
C ARG A 6 10.45 -12.27 1.64
N GLY A 7 10.23 -13.58 1.76
CA GLY A 7 9.40 -14.37 0.83
C GLY A 7 9.98 -14.52 -0.58
N MET A 8 11.31 -14.46 -0.72
CA MET A 8 11.97 -14.55 -2.03
C MET A 8 11.92 -15.94 -2.69
N TRP A 9 11.32 -16.93 -2.02
CA TRP A 9 11.02 -18.26 -2.58
C TRP A 9 10.03 -18.20 -3.75
N LEU A 10 9.28 -17.10 -3.90
CA LEU A 10 8.41 -16.83 -5.05
C LEU A 10 9.17 -16.36 -6.31
N GLY A 11 10.49 -16.12 -6.22
CA GLY A 11 11.27 -15.54 -7.30
C GLY A 11 11.24 -14.01 -7.35
N TYR A 12 10.42 -13.35 -6.52
CA TYR A 12 10.37 -11.91 -6.32
C TYR A 12 10.01 -11.59 -4.84
N PRO A 13 10.28 -10.36 -4.35
CA PRO A 13 10.03 -10.02 -2.95
C PRO A 13 8.54 -10.01 -2.62
N LEU A 14 8.15 -10.54 -1.46
CA LEU A 14 6.73 -10.70 -1.10
C LEU A 14 6.02 -9.35 -0.93
N HIS A 15 6.75 -8.30 -0.54
CA HIS A 15 6.27 -6.92 -0.55
C HIS A 15 5.61 -6.55 -1.89
N SER A 16 6.25 -6.89 -3.02
CA SER A 16 5.75 -6.59 -4.38
C SER A 16 4.44 -7.29 -4.75
N VAL A 17 4.10 -8.37 -4.06
CA VAL A 17 2.79 -9.04 -4.19
C VAL A 17 1.76 -8.29 -3.36
N MET A 18 2.10 -8.02 -2.11
CA MET A 18 1.17 -7.48 -1.12
C MET A 18 0.74 -6.05 -1.46
N VAL A 19 1.60 -5.23 -2.06
CA VAL A 19 1.24 -3.87 -2.49
C VAL A 19 0.15 -3.81 -3.56
N ARG A 20 -0.14 -4.92 -4.28
CA ARG A 20 -1.20 -4.93 -5.30
C ARG A 20 -2.59 -4.82 -4.70
N PHE A 21 -2.77 -5.31 -3.48
CA PHE A 21 -4.05 -5.26 -2.78
C PHE A 21 -4.48 -3.81 -2.49
N PRO A 22 -3.72 -2.98 -1.73
CA PRO A 22 -4.08 -1.59 -1.54
C PRO A 22 -4.12 -0.82 -2.86
N ALA A 23 -3.19 -1.10 -3.79
CA ALA A 23 -3.16 -0.41 -5.10
C ALA A 23 -4.44 -0.57 -5.92
N ALA A 24 -5.13 -1.71 -5.81
CA ALA A 24 -6.39 -1.97 -6.53
C ALA A 24 -7.63 -1.63 -5.68
N LEU A 25 -7.62 -1.99 -4.40
CA LEU A 25 -8.82 -1.95 -3.56
C LEU A 25 -9.12 -0.57 -3.00
N TRP A 26 -8.12 0.25 -2.70
CA TRP A 26 -8.35 1.61 -2.20
C TRP A 26 -9.00 2.54 -3.25
N PRO A 27 -8.55 2.58 -4.53
CA PRO A 27 -9.26 3.33 -5.56
C PRO A 27 -10.66 2.78 -5.84
N LEU A 28 -10.85 1.45 -5.76
CA LEU A 28 -12.17 0.84 -5.91
C LEU A 28 -13.11 1.26 -4.78
N ALA A 29 -12.64 1.26 -3.52
CA ALA A 29 -13.40 1.75 -2.37
C ALA A 29 -13.85 3.19 -2.60
N LEU A 30 -12.93 4.09 -2.94
CA LEU A 30 -13.24 5.48 -3.27
C LEU A 30 -14.31 5.59 -4.36
N GLY A 31 -14.20 4.78 -5.43
CA GLY A 31 -15.19 4.74 -6.49
C GLY A 31 -16.58 4.33 -5.98
N LEU A 32 -16.65 3.30 -5.14
CA LEU A 32 -17.90 2.82 -4.55
C LEU A 32 -18.53 3.85 -3.60
N ASP A 33 -17.74 4.54 -2.78
CA ASP A 33 -18.26 5.62 -1.92
C ASP A 33 -18.73 6.83 -2.71
N VAL A 34 -18.03 7.20 -3.78
CA VAL A 34 -18.51 8.24 -4.71
C VAL A 34 -19.83 7.81 -5.36
N MET A 35 -19.97 6.55 -5.77
CA MET A 35 -21.23 6.03 -6.32
C MET A 35 -22.38 6.11 -5.30
N SER A 36 -22.11 5.87 -4.02
CA SER A 36 -23.12 5.98 -2.95
C SER A 36 -23.69 7.41 -2.78
N LEU A 37 -22.99 8.44 -3.28
CA LEU A 37 -23.48 9.83 -3.28
C LEU A 37 -24.52 10.08 -4.38
N PHE A 38 -24.43 9.35 -5.49
CA PHE A 38 -25.36 9.49 -6.63
C PHE A 38 -26.50 8.46 -6.58
N ALA A 39 -26.25 7.29 -6.01
CA ALA A 39 -27.22 6.21 -5.85
C ALA A 39 -27.18 5.70 -4.39
N PRO A 40 -27.84 6.37 -3.44
CA PRO A 40 -27.81 6.00 -2.03
C PRO A 40 -28.32 4.57 -1.79
N ASP A 41 -27.44 3.70 -1.34
CA ASP A 41 -27.73 2.31 -0.98
C ASP A 41 -26.60 1.80 -0.04
N PRO A 42 -26.92 1.24 1.15
CA PRO A 42 -25.94 0.66 2.05
C PRO A 42 -25.04 -0.42 1.41
N PHE A 43 -25.44 -1.00 0.29
CA PHE A 43 -24.61 -1.91 -0.52
C PHE A 43 -23.27 -1.27 -0.89
N TRP A 44 -23.27 -0.02 -1.38
CA TRP A 44 -22.06 0.65 -1.87
C TRP A 44 -21.06 0.90 -0.75
N THR A 45 -21.52 1.48 0.37
CA THR A 45 -20.68 1.83 1.53
C THR A 45 -20.17 0.58 2.25
N ARG A 46 -20.96 -0.51 2.27
CA ARG A 46 -20.55 -1.83 2.78
C ARG A 46 -19.47 -2.45 1.89
N ALA A 47 -19.67 -2.47 0.58
CA ALA A 47 -18.70 -3.00 -0.37
C ALA A 47 -17.38 -2.21 -0.32
N ALA A 48 -17.45 -0.88 -0.23
CA ALA A 48 -16.29 -0.04 -0.07
C ALA A 48 -15.54 -0.32 1.24
N GLY A 49 -16.27 -0.44 2.36
CA GLY A 49 -15.67 -0.82 3.66
C GLY A 49 -14.92 -2.15 3.62
N ILE A 50 -15.46 -3.16 2.92
CA ILE A 50 -14.78 -4.44 2.70
C ILE A 50 -13.51 -4.25 1.87
N CYS A 51 -13.57 -3.44 0.80
CA CYS A 51 -12.40 -3.13 -0.03
C CYS A 51 -11.30 -2.43 0.78
N VAL A 52 -11.66 -1.44 1.62
CA VAL A 52 -10.71 -0.78 2.53
C VAL A 52 -10.10 -1.80 3.49
N LEU A 53 -10.92 -2.63 4.16
CA LEU A 53 -10.43 -3.63 5.10
C LEU A 53 -9.42 -4.59 4.47
N VAL A 54 -9.75 -5.16 3.31
CA VAL A 54 -8.85 -6.11 2.62
C VAL A 54 -7.61 -5.39 2.07
N GLY A 55 -7.77 -4.16 1.58
CA GLY A 55 -6.67 -3.29 1.17
C GLY A 55 -5.69 -3.02 2.31
N ASP A 56 -6.20 -2.70 3.50
CA ASP A 56 -5.41 -2.40 4.70
C ASP A 56 -4.69 -3.64 5.25
N VAL A 57 -5.34 -4.81 5.22
CA VAL A 57 -4.68 -6.09 5.55
C VAL A 57 -3.50 -6.33 4.59
N GLY A 58 -3.71 -6.12 3.28
CA GLY A 58 -2.66 -6.20 2.28
C GLY A 58 -1.54 -5.17 2.51
N ALA A 59 -1.90 -3.93 2.85
CA ALA A 59 -0.95 -2.87 3.18
C ALA A 59 -0.12 -3.20 4.43
N GLY A 60 -0.74 -3.77 5.48
CA GLY A 60 -0.04 -4.20 6.68
C GLY A 60 1.01 -5.28 6.39
N LEU A 61 0.65 -6.29 5.58
CA LEU A 61 1.60 -7.30 5.12
C LEU A 61 2.71 -6.67 4.25
N ALA A 62 2.34 -5.76 3.33
CA ALA A 62 3.31 -5.06 2.50
C ALA A 62 4.30 -4.25 3.34
N ILE A 63 3.85 -3.52 4.37
CA ILE A 63 4.71 -2.76 5.28
C ILE A 63 5.65 -3.71 6.01
N LEU A 64 5.14 -4.82 6.55
CA LEU A 64 5.96 -5.81 7.27
C LEU A 64 7.12 -6.32 6.41
N PHE A 65 6.84 -6.80 5.19
CA PHE A 65 7.88 -7.31 4.29
C PHE A 65 8.76 -6.19 3.74
N GLY A 66 8.20 -5.02 3.46
CA GLY A 66 8.94 -3.84 2.97
C GLY A 66 9.95 -3.31 3.99
N LEU A 67 9.65 -3.40 5.29
CA LEU A 67 10.61 -3.04 6.35
C LEU A 67 11.79 -4.03 6.40
N LEU A 68 11.56 -5.33 6.18
CA LEU A 68 12.63 -6.33 6.10
C LEU A 68 13.54 -6.09 4.89
N GLU A 69 12.99 -5.59 3.78
CA GLU A 69 13.73 -5.18 2.59
C GLU A 69 14.48 -3.86 2.80
N LEU A 70 13.88 -2.89 3.49
CA LEU A 70 14.53 -1.62 3.86
C LEU A 70 15.81 -1.86 4.67
N ILE A 71 15.75 -2.74 5.67
CA ILE A 71 16.90 -3.11 6.50
C ILE A 71 18.00 -3.77 5.63
N ALA A 72 17.61 -4.57 4.63
CA ALA A 72 18.54 -5.19 3.69
C ALA A 72 19.37 -4.18 2.91
N CYS A 73 18.68 -3.17 2.39
CA CYS A 73 19.19 -2.25 1.39
C CYS A 73 19.76 -0.98 2.04
N TRP A 74 19.79 -0.91 3.37
CA TRP A 74 20.18 0.29 4.12
C TRP A 74 21.57 0.83 3.76
N HIS A 75 22.49 -0.05 3.36
CA HIS A 75 23.85 0.31 2.94
C HIS A 75 23.93 0.97 1.55
N ARG A 76 22.83 1.06 0.78
CA ARG A 76 22.79 1.68 -0.55
C ARG A 76 22.46 3.17 -0.46
N GLY A 77 23.51 3.98 -0.31
CA GLY A 77 23.41 5.42 -0.07
C GLY A 77 22.67 6.22 -1.15
N GLU A 78 22.85 5.91 -2.44
CA GLU A 78 22.32 6.70 -3.56
C GLU A 78 20.77 6.69 -3.66
N ALA A 79 20.12 5.61 -3.23
CA ALA A 79 18.66 5.45 -3.28
C ALA A 79 17.98 5.68 -1.93
N ARG A 80 18.74 5.84 -0.83
CA ARG A 80 18.22 5.82 0.54
C ARG A 80 17.17 6.89 0.82
N GLY A 81 17.38 8.12 0.33
CA GLY A 81 16.42 9.21 0.51
C GLY A 81 15.07 8.93 -0.15
N ARG A 82 15.08 8.40 -1.38
CA ARG A 82 13.85 8.03 -2.10
C ARG A 82 13.17 6.82 -1.49
N LEU A 83 13.95 5.85 -1.03
CA LEU A 83 13.43 4.66 -0.35
C LEU A 83 12.71 5.05 0.95
N LEU A 84 13.32 5.91 1.77
CA LEU A 84 12.67 6.44 2.97
C LEU A 84 11.42 7.25 2.65
N PHE A 85 11.48 8.12 1.64
CA PHE A 85 10.32 8.92 1.24
C PHE A 85 9.16 8.04 0.75
N HIS A 86 9.45 7.01 -0.06
CA HIS A 86 8.47 6.00 -0.48
C HIS A 86 7.82 5.30 0.72
N THR A 87 8.63 4.83 1.68
CA THR A 87 8.13 4.15 2.88
C THR A 87 7.22 5.06 3.70
N ILE A 88 7.63 6.32 3.92
CA ILE A 88 6.85 7.29 4.70
C ILE A 88 5.52 7.58 4.00
N VAL A 89 5.53 7.90 2.70
CA VAL A 89 4.34 8.26 1.93
C VAL A 89 3.31 7.12 1.92
N ASN A 90 3.75 5.87 1.68
CA ASN A 90 2.84 4.72 1.66
C ASN A 90 2.34 4.33 3.05
N THR A 91 3.17 4.48 4.09
CA THR A 91 2.73 4.23 5.47
C THR A 91 1.71 5.28 5.91
N ALA A 92 1.88 6.54 5.49
CA ALA A 92 0.89 7.59 5.71
C ALA A 92 -0.42 7.31 4.97
N ALA A 93 -0.37 6.86 3.71
CA ALA A 93 -1.57 6.44 2.97
C ALA A 93 -2.33 5.31 3.70
N ALA A 94 -1.61 4.27 4.16
CA ALA A 94 -2.19 3.19 4.95
C ALA A 94 -2.83 3.69 6.26
N GLY A 95 -2.17 4.63 6.95
CA GLY A 95 -2.73 5.27 8.15
C GLY A 95 -4.03 6.04 7.87
N ILE A 96 -4.10 6.75 6.73
CA ILE A 96 -5.32 7.46 6.32
C ILE A 96 -6.46 6.48 6.04
N PHE A 97 -6.20 5.38 5.35
CA PHE A 97 -7.22 4.36 5.11
C PHE A 97 -7.65 3.64 6.39
N ALA A 98 -6.73 3.39 7.33
CA ALA A 98 -7.08 2.86 8.64
C ALA A 98 -8.00 3.82 9.42
N VAL A 99 -7.77 5.14 9.32
CA VAL A 99 -8.69 6.15 9.89
C VAL A 99 -10.04 6.11 9.17
N ALA A 100 -10.06 6.09 7.83
CA ALA A 100 -11.30 5.97 7.05
C ALA A 100 -12.09 4.70 7.41
N LEU A 101 -11.42 3.57 7.63
CA LEU A 101 -12.03 2.31 8.07
C LEU A 101 -12.64 2.44 9.47
N SER A 102 -11.94 3.10 10.40
CA SER A 102 -12.44 3.30 11.77
C SER A 102 -13.73 4.13 11.80
N LEU A 103 -13.87 5.12 10.89
CA LEU A 103 -15.10 5.90 10.72
C LEU A 103 -16.28 5.09 10.18
N ARG A 104 -16.04 3.88 9.68
CA ARG A 104 -17.06 2.94 9.19
C ARG A 104 -17.47 1.89 10.22
N LEU A 105 -16.87 1.88 11.41
CA LEU A 105 -17.18 0.92 12.48
C LEU A 105 -18.51 1.30 13.17
N THR A 106 -19.60 1.21 12.41
CA THR A 106 -20.97 1.44 12.86
C THR A 106 -21.78 0.12 12.79
N PRO A 107 -22.84 -0.04 13.61
CA PRO A 107 -23.66 -1.25 13.58
C PRO A 107 -24.28 -1.53 12.20
N GLU A 108 -24.69 -0.47 11.50
CA GLU A 108 -25.23 -0.54 10.15
C GLU A 108 -24.50 0.44 9.22
N PRO A 109 -24.16 0.04 7.98
CA PRO A 109 -23.58 0.95 6.99
C PRO A 109 -24.59 2.03 6.55
N PRO A 110 -24.18 3.30 6.45
CA PRO A 110 -25.06 4.36 5.96
C PRO A 110 -25.36 4.17 4.47
N ALA A 111 -26.49 4.71 3.99
CA ALA A 111 -26.85 4.66 2.57
C ALA A 111 -25.87 5.44 1.67
N SER A 112 -25.16 6.42 2.22
CA SER A 112 -24.16 7.22 1.51
C SER A 112 -22.93 7.45 2.38
N ALA A 113 -21.78 7.53 1.73
CA ALA A 113 -20.52 7.87 2.38
C ALA A 113 -20.55 9.29 2.95
N SER A 114 -19.86 9.50 4.07
CA SER A 114 -19.68 10.85 4.62
C SER A 114 -18.64 11.62 3.81
N ALA A 115 -18.78 12.95 3.76
CA ALA A 115 -17.79 13.81 3.10
C ALA A 115 -16.37 13.64 3.70
N ALA A 116 -16.29 13.37 5.01
CA ALA A 116 -15.01 13.11 5.69
C ALA A 116 -14.34 11.83 5.18
N VAL A 117 -15.09 10.74 5.02
CA VAL A 117 -14.59 9.47 4.49
C VAL A 117 -14.11 9.64 3.05
N VAL A 118 -14.91 10.24 2.18
CA VAL A 118 -14.53 10.48 0.77
C VAL A 118 -13.27 11.36 0.69
N ALA A 119 -13.17 12.41 1.50
CA ALA A 119 -11.99 13.28 1.54
C ALA A 119 -10.72 12.51 1.97
N LEU A 120 -10.81 11.67 3.00
CA LEU A 120 -9.70 10.82 3.44
C LEU A 120 -9.29 9.86 2.32
N GLU A 121 -10.23 9.22 1.63
CA GLU A 121 -9.94 8.28 0.54
C GLU A 121 -9.29 8.96 -0.66
N VAL A 122 -9.74 10.15 -1.05
CA VAL A 122 -9.10 10.94 -2.11
C VAL A 122 -7.65 11.26 -1.75
N ILE A 123 -7.40 11.73 -0.53
CA ILE A 123 -6.04 12.04 -0.06
C ILE A 123 -5.19 10.76 0.00
N GLY A 124 -5.73 9.68 0.56
CA GLY A 124 -5.08 8.39 0.68
C GLY A 124 -4.69 7.79 -0.67
N VAL A 125 -5.60 7.80 -1.65
CA VAL A 125 -5.32 7.39 -3.03
C VAL A 125 -4.26 8.28 -3.66
N GLY A 126 -4.32 9.59 -3.46
CA GLY A 126 -3.30 10.52 -3.96
C GLY A 126 -1.90 10.20 -3.43
N LEU A 127 -1.77 9.98 -2.12
CA LEU A 127 -0.50 9.57 -1.49
C LEU A 127 -0.04 8.19 -1.99
N MET A 128 -0.95 7.23 -2.10
CA MET A 128 -0.65 5.90 -2.63
C MET A 128 -0.13 5.98 -4.07
N LEU A 129 -0.73 6.79 -4.94
CA LEU A 129 -0.26 6.97 -6.32
C LEU A 129 1.15 7.59 -6.36
N LEU A 130 1.41 8.59 -5.52
CA LEU A 130 2.76 9.15 -5.35
C LEU A 130 3.75 8.08 -4.86
N GLY A 131 3.35 7.28 -3.89
CA GLY A 131 4.12 6.15 -3.37
C GLY A 131 4.44 5.12 -4.46
N ASN A 132 3.46 4.75 -5.28
CA ASN A 132 3.63 3.82 -6.41
C ASN A 132 4.61 4.36 -7.46
N TRP A 133 4.54 5.66 -7.77
CA TRP A 133 5.50 6.30 -8.66
C TRP A 133 6.93 6.27 -8.09
N LEU A 134 7.10 6.58 -6.80
CA LEU A 134 8.40 6.46 -6.13
C LEU A 134 8.92 5.02 -6.14
N GLY A 135 8.04 4.03 -5.92
CA GLY A 135 8.37 2.60 -5.99
C GLY A 135 8.87 2.21 -7.37
N GLY A 136 8.19 2.67 -8.42
CA GLY A 136 8.65 2.53 -9.81
C GLY A 136 10.04 3.11 -10.03
N LEU A 137 10.34 4.31 -9.50
CA LEU A 137 11.69 4.87 -9.59
C LEU A 137 12.73 3.99 -8.90
N LEU A 138 12.42 3.44 -7.71
CA LEU A 138 13.34 2.56 -6.98
C LEU A 138 13.67 1.30 -7.78
N VAL A 139 12.68 0.68 -8.41
CA VAL A 139 12.87 -0.51 -9.25
C VAL A 139 13.59 -0.16 -10.55
N TYR A 140 13.08 0.78 -11.33
CA TYR A 140 13.53 1.02 -12.70
C TYR A 140 14.79 1.88 -12.81
N ARG A 141 15.04 2.79 -11.86
CA ARG A 141 16.24 3.65 -11.89
C ARG A 141 17.34 3.19 -10.94
N TYR A 142 16.98 2.62 -9.79
CA TYR A 142 17.95 2.23 -8.76
C TYR A 142 18.12 0.71 -8.63
N GLY A 143 17.36 -0.09 -9.38
CA GLY A 143 17.49 -1.54 -9.42
C GLY A 143 17.09 -2.27 -8.13
N LEU A 144 16.47 -1.58 -7.17
CA LEU A 144 16.08 -2.17 -5.88
C LEU A 144 14.96 -3.20 -6.08
N GLY A 145 15.08 -4.36 -5.44
CA GLY A 145 14.05 -5.43 -5.50
C GLY A 145 14.03 -6.23 -6.81
N SER A 146 15.02 -6.04 -7.67
CA SER A 146 15.18 -6.79 -8.93
C SER A 146 16.14 -7.99 -8.79
N THR A 147 16.17 -8.91 -9.74
CA THR A 147 17.07 -10.08 -9.72
C THR A 147 18.56 -9.67 -9.78
N SER A 148 18.89 -8.51 -10.37
CA SER A 148 20.25 -7.95 -10.35
C SER A 148 20.64 -7.43 -8.97
N ASP A 149 19.68 -7.07 -8.13
CA ASP A 149 19.92 -6.76 -6.71
C ASP A 149 20.46 -7.98 -5.95
N ARG A 150 19.95 -9.17 -6.28
CA ARG A 150 20.34 -10.46 -5.71
C ARG A 150 21.81 -10.80 -6.00
N GLY A 151 22.24 -10.65 -7.26
CA GLY A 151 23.62 -10.94 -7.67
C GLY A 151 24.68 -10.00 -7.06
N LEU A 152 24.29 -8.83 -6.54
CA LEU A 152 25.18 -7.90 -5.84
C LEU A 152 25.25 -8.18 -4.33
N LEU A 153 24.21 -8.77 -3.74
CA LEU A 153 24.20 -9.20 -2.33
C LEU A 153 24.98 -10.51 -2.17
N ASP A 154 24.82 -11.46 -3.10
CA ASP A 154 25.56 -12.73 -3.09
C ASP A 154 27.07 -12.57 -3.36
N ARG A 155 27.51 -11.44 -3.94
CA ARG A 155 28.93 -11.14 -4.19
C ARG A 155 29.65 -10.45 -3.03
N LYS A 156 28.92 -10.03 -1.99
CA LYS A 156 29.47 -9.31 -0.83
C LYS A 156 29.47 -10.13 0.46
N LEU A 157 29.07 -11.40 0.38
CA LEU A 157 29.20 -12.43 1.40
C LEU A 157 30.20 -13.49 0.91
#